data_AF-A0A380NXA0-F1
#
_entry.id   AF-A0A380NXA0-F1
#
_cell.length_a   1.000
_cell.length_b   1.000
_cell.length_c   1.000
_cell.angle_alpha   90.00
_cell.angle_beta   90.00
_cell.angle_gamma   90.00
#
_symmetry.space_group_name_H-M   'P 1'
#
loop_
_entity.id
_entity.type
_entity.pdbx_description
1 polymer ?
#
loop_
_entity_poly.entity_id
_entity_poly.type
_entity_poly.pdbx_seq_one_letter_code
_entity_poly.pdbx_strand_id
1 'polypeptide(L)'
;MLGTKVNEKIDQGTAFVREHAHLFQCPTCREPYERVEAHTLICPNGHTIDVNKKGSLNFLNHAVDTEYDDAMLEARRRVLSAGLFDGIIKAVADQLPTDPQTLLDVGTGEGTPLAKLLDLRHNQDVGIGFDISKAGVNLGTQLDSPAFLWWLT
;
A
#
# COMPACT_ATOMS: atom_id res chain seq x y z
N MET A 1 11.15 -27.60 18.60
CA MET A 1 11.65 -26.98 17.36
C MET A 1 10.83 -25.73 17.14
N LEU A 2 11.42 -24.56 17.42
CA LEU A 2 10.75 -23.27 17.34
C LEU A 2 10.52 -22.94 15.86
N GLY A 3 9.27 -23.01 15.41
CA GLY A 3 8.88 -22.53 14.10
C GLY A 3 9.03 -21.02 14.07
N THR A 4 10.07 -20.54 13.39
CA THR A 4 10.23 -19.14 13.03
C THR A 4 8.98 -18.74 12.24
N LYS A 5 8.09 -17.93 12.83
CA LYS A 5 7.07 -17.23 12.04
C LYS A 5 7.82 -16.31 11.09
N VAL A 6 8.11 -16.82 9.90
CA VAL A 6 8.32 -16.00 8.70
C VAL A 6 7.16 -15.01 8.69
N ASN A 7 7.48 -13.72 8.76
CA ASN A 7 6.48 -12.68 8.98
C ASN A 7 5.78 -12.41 7.65
N GLU A 8 4.84 -13.26 7.28
CA GLU A 8 4.15 -13.36 5.98
C GLU A 8 3.94 -12.01 5.25
N LYS A 9 3.58 -10.94 5.97
CA LYS A 9 3.37 -9.61 5.38
C LYS A 9 4.64 -8.92 4.87
N ILE A 10 5.77 -9.02 5.57
CA ILE A 10 7.02 -8.43 5.08
C ILE A 10 7.45 -9.13 3.79
N ASP A 11 7.25 -10.45 3.71
CA ASP A 11 7.58 -11.25 2.53
C ASP A 11 6.63 -10.94 1.38
N GLN A 12 5.33 -10.81 1.63
CA GLN A 12 4.34 -10.35 0.64
C GLN A 12 4.69 -8.96 0.09
N GLY A 13 4.95 -8.00 0.98
CA GLY A 13 5.35 -6.66 0.57
C GLY A 13 6.67 -6.66 -0.20
N THR A 14 7.63 -7.49 0.21
CA THR A 14 8.92 -7.67 -0.48
C THR A 14 8.74 -8.28 -1.86
N ALA A 15 7.86 -9.28 -2.00
CA ALA A 15 7.54 -9.90 -3.28
C ALA A 15 6.92 -8.86 -4.22
N PHE A 16 5.96 -8.07 -3.73
CA PHE A 16 5.32 -7.01 -4.50
C PHE A 16 6.33 -5.97 -5.00
N VAL A 17 7.17 -5.40 -4.12
CA VAL A 17 8.17 -4.40 -4.53
C VAL A 17 9.19 -4.97 -5.50
N ARG A 18 9.53 -6.27 -5.37
CA ARG A 18 10.47 -6.94 -6.28
C ARG A 18 9.87 -7.13 -7.67
N GLU A 19 8.61 -7.56 -7.74
CA GLU A 19 7.87 -7.73 -8.99
C GLU A 19 7.62 -6.39 -9.69
N HIS A 20 7.38 -5.34 -8.91
CA HIS A 20 6.99 -4.02 -9.41
C HIS A 20 8.04 -2.93 -9.18
N ALA A 21 9.33 -3.29 -9.08
CA ALA A 21 10.41 -2.34 -8.73
C ALA A 21 10.45 -1.08 -9.59
N HIS A 22 10.07 -1.20 -10.87
CA HIS A 22 9.98 -0.10 -11.83
C HIS A 22 8.94 0.98 -11.46
N LEU A 23 7.98 0.68 -10.57
CA LEU A 23 6.99 1.63 -10.06
C LEU A 23 7.53 2.49 -8.91
N PHE A 24 8.74 2.21 -8.41
CA PHE A 24 9.33 2.86 -7.25
C PHE A 24 10.54 3.70 -7.63
N GLN A 25 10.61 4.90 -7.05
CA GLN A 25 11.71 5.82 -7.24
C GLN A 25 12.34 6.18 -5.89
N CYS A 26 13.67 6.27 -5.87
CA CYS A 26 14.40 6.73 -4.69
C CYS A 26 14.05 8.20 -4.38
N PRO A 27 13.57 8.54 -3.16
CA PRO A 27 13.21 9.91 -2.82
C PRO A 27 14.44 10.85 -2.77
N THR A 28 15.63 10.29 -2.54
CA THR A 28 16.88 11.05 -2.37
C THR A 28 17.49 11.47 -3.70
N CYS A 29 17.68 10.53 -4.62
CA CYS A 29 18.36 10.79 -5.90
C CYS A 29 17.45 10.72 -7.13
N ARG A 30 16.17 10.35 -6.95
CA ARG A 30 15.19 10.20 -8.04
C ARG A 30 15.52 9.16 -9.10
N GLU A 31 16.49 8.29 -8.83
CA GLU A 31 16.75 7.12 -9.66
C GLU A 31 15.76 6.00 -9.30
N PRO A 32 15.34 5.16 -10.26
CA PRO A 32 14.57 3.97 -9.96
C PRO A 32 15.38 3.03 -9.06
N TYR A 33 14.70 2.26 -8.23
CA TYR A 33 15.37 1.20 -7.48
C TYR A 33 15.84 0.09 -8.42
N GLU A 34 17.11 -0.32 -8.32
CA GLU A 34 17.71 -1.28 -9.24
C GLU A 34 17.62 -2.72 -8.74
N ARG A 35 17.59 -2.93 -7.42
CA ARG A 35 17.56 -4.26 -6.81
C ARG A 35 16.87 -4.27 -5.46
N VAL A 36 16.37 -5.45 -5.09
CA VAL A 36 15.74 -5.73 -3.79
C VAL A 36 16.50 -6.88 -3.11
N GLU A 37 17.27 -6.56 -2.07
CA GLU A 37 18.04 -7.52 -1.28
C GLU A 37 17.36 -7.75 0.07
N ALA A 38 17.10 -9.02 0.42
CA ALA A 38 16.26 -9.36 1.58
C ALA A 38 14.92 -8.60 1.55
N HIS A 39 14.76 -7.57 2.39
CA HIS A 39 13.57 -6.71 2.50
C HIS A 39 13.88 -5.24 2.18
N THR A 40 14.97 -4.96 1.47
CA THR A 40 15.49 -3.61 1.25
C THR A 40 15.59 -3.31 -0.24
N LEU A 41 14.97 -2.21 -0.68
CA LEU A 41 15.15 -1.69 -2.04
C LEU A 41 16.42 -0.82 -2.07
N ILE A 42 17.26 -0.99 -3.08
CA ILE A 42 18.54 -0.29 -3.24
C ILE A 42 18.61 0.37 -4.61
N CYS A 43 18.91 1.67 -4.65
CA CYS A 43 19.09 2.42 -5.92
C CYS A 43 20.56 2.37 -6.39
N PRO A 44 20.86 2.78 -7.64
CA PRO A 44 22.23 2.77 -8.19
C PRO A 44 23.24 3.60 -7.38
N ASN A 45 22.77 4.61 -6.65
CA ASN A 45 23.58 5.47 -5.78
C ASN A 45 23.75 4.91 -4.36
N GLY A 46 23.24 3.70 -4.08
CA GLY A 46 23.38 3.04 -2.78
C GLY A 46 22.40 3.48 -1.69
N HIS A 47 21.45 4.39 -1.98
CA HIS A 47 20.37 4.69 -1.02
C HIS A 47 19.42 3.52 -0.88
N THR A 48 18.96 3.30 0.35
CA THR A 48 18.13 2.16 0.72
C THR A 48 16.79 2.58 1.32
N ILE A 49 15.79 1.72 1.18
CA ILE A 49 14.52 1.79 1.93
C ILE A 49 14.07 0.38 2.27
N ASP A 50 13.64 0.18 3.52
CA ASP A 50 13.21 -1.13 4.01
C ASP A 50 11.70 -1.31 3.90
N VAL A 51 11.27 -2.48 3.43
CA VAL A 51 9.94 -3.01 3.65
C VAL A 51 9.83 -3.35 5.13
N ASN A 52 8.88 -2.73 5.83
CA ASN A 52 8.70 -2.97 7.26
C ASN A 52 7.88 -4.25 7.53
N LYS A 53 7.77 -4.60 8.82
CA LYS A 53 7.08 -5.80 9.29
C LYS A 53 5.59 -5.91 8.90
N LYS A 54 4.95 -4.83 8.47
CA LYS A 54 3.56 -4.80 8.00
C LYS A 54 3.45 -4.96 6.48
N GLY A 55 4.57 -5.08 5.77
CA GLY A 55 4.57 -5.23 4.32
C GLY A 55 4.32 -3.92 3.59
N SER A 56 5.02 -2.86 3.98
CA SER A 56 4.86 -1.52 3.40
C SER A 56 6.16 -0.72 3.48
N LEU A 57 6.23 0.41 2.79
CA LEU A 57 7.37 1.34 2.79
C LEU A 57 7.05 2.64 3.56
N ASN A 58 8.09 3.25 4.11
CA ASN A 58 8.05 4.58 4.71
C ASN A 58 9.16 5.48 4.15
N PHE A 59 8.82 6.69 3.69
CA PHE A 59 9.75 7.59 2.99
C PHE A 59 10.18 8.85 3.76
N LEU A 60 9.58 9.23 4.89
CA LEU A 60 10.05 10.41 5.64
C LEU A 60 10.81 10.01 6.92
N ASN A 61 11.64 10.96 7.36
CA ASN A 61 12.54 10.81 8.50
C ASN A 61 11.96 11.39 9.81
N HIS A 62 10.75 11.95 9.78
CA HIS A 62 10.18 12.70 10.90
C HIS A 62 8.68 12.50 11.01
N ALA A 63 8.20 11.98 12.14
CA ALA A 63 6.78 11.75 12.39
C ALA A 63 5.94 13.01 12.13
N VAL A 64 4.96 12.88 11.24
CA VAL A 64 3.87 13.85 11.10
C VAL A 64 2.82 13.54 12.16
N ASP A 65 2.49 14.52 13.01
CA ASP A 65 1.34 14.41 13.92
C ASP A 65 0.06 14.36 13.10
N THR A 66 -0.69 13.26 13.22
CA THR A 66 -2.00 13.12 12.59
C THR A 66 -3.10 13.25 13.63
N GLU A 67 -4.14 14.03 13.35
CA GLU A 67 -5.32 14.19 14.21
C GLU A 67 -6.26 12.97 14.22
N TYR A 68 -5.94 11.92 13.45
CA TYR A 68 -6.76 10.71 13.34
C TYR A 68 -6.33 9.67 14.37
N ASP A 69 -7.23 9.34 15.31
CA ASP A 69 -7.05 8.20 16.20
C ASP A 69 -7.54 6.89 15.55
N ASP A 70 -7.10 5.76 16.12
CA ASP A 70 -7.44 4.43 15.61
C ASP A 70 -8.96 4.18 15.61
N ALA A 71 -9.67 4.70 16.61
CA ALA A 71 -11.12 4.51 16.74
C ALA A 71 -11.91 5.19 15.61
N MET A 72 -11.48 6.38 15.18
CA MET A 72 -12.05 7.08 14.03
C MET A 72 -11.82 6.31 12.73
N LEU A 73 -10.62 5.78 12.53
CA LEU A 73 -10.28 5.00 11.34
C LEU A 73 -11.06 3.67 11.29
N GLU A 74 -11.22 2.99 12.43
CA GLU A 74 -12.05 1.80 12.54
C GLU A 74 -13.54 2.10 12.27
N ALA A 75 -14.05 3.21 12.80
CA ALA A 75 -15.42 3.65 12.52
C ALA A 75 -15.63 3.95 11.03
N ARG A 76 -14.67 4.63 10.41
CA ARG A 76 -14.65 4.89 8.98
C ARG A 76 -14.66 3.58 8.18
N ARG A 77 -13.80 2.62 8.53
CA ARG A 77 -13.78 1.30 7.91
C ARG A 77 -15.16 0.63 7.98
N ARG A 78 -15.81 0.59 9.15
CA ARG A 78 -17.15 -0.02 9.28
C ARG A 78 -18.16 0.58 8.31
N VAL A 79 -18.18 1.91 8.18
CA VAL A 79 -19.10 2.62 7.29
C VAL A 79 -18.77 2.36 5.81
N LEU A 80 -17.50 2.38 5.43
CA LEU A 80 -17.06 2.10 4.06
C LEU A 80 -17.29 0.63 3.68
N SER A 81 -17.03 -0.31 4.58
CA SER A 81 -17.33 -1.73 4.39
C SER A 81 -18.84 -1.98 4.23
N ALA A 82 -19.68 -1.23 4.96
CA ALA A 82 -21.14 -1.28 4.82
C ALA A 82 -21.68 -0.71 3.49
N GLY A 83 -20.81 -0.15 2.65
CA GLY A 83 -21.13 0.17 1.27
C GLY A 83 -21.37 1.65 0.98
N LEU A 84 -21.01 2.55 1.91
CA LEU A 84 -21.18 4.00 1.70
C LEU A 84 -20.58 4.48 0.36
N PHE A 85 -19.45 3.92 -0.06
CA PHE A 85 -18.73 4.33 -1.26
C PHE A 85 -18.96 3.41 -2.48
N ASP A 86 -19.79 2.37 -2.37
CA ASP A 86 -19.89 1.35 -3.42
C ASP A 86 -20.34 1.93 -4.76
N GLY A 87 -21.27 2.89 -4.74
CA GLY A 87 -21.68 3.60 -5.96
C GLY A 87 -20.56 4.41 -6.61
N ILE A 88 -19.69 5.04 -5.80
CA ILE A 88 -18.53 5.80 -6.28
C ILE A 88 -17.49 4.83 -6.86
N ILE A 89 -17.19 3.75 -6.14
CA ILE A 89 -16.23 2.72 -6.56
C ILE A 89 -16.66 2.11 -7.90
N LYS A 90 -17.96 1.78 -8.03
CA LYS A 90 -18.51 1.28 -9.29
C LYS A 90 -18.37 2.30 -10.42
N ALA A 91 -18.71 3.57 -10.18
CA ALA A 91 -18.61 4.61 -11.20
C ALA A 91 -17.15 4.81 -11.66
N VAL A 92 -16.17 4.68 -10.75
CA VAL A 92 -14.75 4.69 -11.11
C VAL A 92 -14.37 3.46 -11.95
N ALA A 93 -14.77 2.26 -11.51
CA ALA A 93 -14.48 1.02 -12.22
C ALA A 93 -15.03 1.02 -13.67
N ASP A 94 -16.23 1.56 -13.87
CA ASP A 94 -16.89 1.66 -15.18
C ASP A 94 -16.16 2.62 -16.14
N GLN A 95 -15.33 3.55 -15.63
CA GLN A 95 -14.56 4.49 -16.44
C GLN A 95 -13.15 4.00 -16.77
N LEU A 96 -12.69 2.95 -16.10
CA LEU A 96 -11.37 2.37 -16.34
C LEU A 96 -11.40 1.44 -17.57
N PRO A 97 -10.31 1.36 -18.35
CA PRO A 97 -10.18 0.37 -19.42
C PRO A 97 -10.42 -1.06 -18.90
N THR A 98 -10.84 -1.96 -19.78
CA THR A 98 -11.04 -3.38 -19.43
C THR A 98 -9.73 -4.11 -19.17
N ASP A 99 -8.64 -3.66 -19.80
CA ASP A 99 -7.31 -4.23 -19.64
C ASP A 99 -6.71 -3.92 -18.25
N PRO A 100 -5.78 -4.75 -17.74
CA PRO A 100 -5.06 -4.51 -16.50
C PRO A 100 -4.44 -3.11 -16.41
N GLN A 101 -4.64 -2.43 -15.28
CA GLN A 101 -4.10 -1.10 -15.01
C GLN A 101 -3.11 -1.10 -13.84
N THR A 102 -2.28 -0.06 -13.77
CA THR A 102 -1.56 0.31 -12.54
C THR A 102 -2.28 1.48 -11.90
N LEU A 103 -2.83 1.27 -10.70
CA LEU A 103 -3.65 2.23 -9.98
C LEU A 103 -2.89 2.79 -8.78
N LEU A 104 -2.93 4.12 -8.62
CA LEU A 104 -2.41 4.82 -7.45
C LEU A 104 -3.54 5.55 -6.74
N ASP A 105 -3.81 5.17 -5.49
CA ASP A 105 -4.78 5.85 -4.61
C ASP A 105 -4.04 6.79 -3.64
N VAL A 106 -4.18 8.09 -3.85
CA VAL A 106 -3.53 9.12 -3.03
C VAL A 106 -4.49 9.58 -1.93
N GLY A 107 -4.06 9.46 -0.68
CA GLY A 107 -4.94 9.61 0.48
C GLY A 107 -5.79 8.36 0.71
N THR A 108 -5.19 7.17 0.53
CA THR A 108 -5.89 5.88 0.60
C THR A 108 -6.51 5.60 1.98
N GLY A 109 -6.04 6.30 3.01
CA GLY A 109 -6.47 6.15 4.39
C GLY A 109 -6.30 4.71 4.86
N GLU A 110 -7.43 4.08 5.19
CA GLU A 110 -7.47 2.69 5.64
C GLU A 110 -7.63 1.66 4.50
N GLY A 111 -7.66 2.11 3.24
CA GLY A 111 -7.56 1.26 2.06
C GLY A 111 -8.83 0.54 1.60
N THR A 112 -9.98 0.64 2.29
CA THR A 112 -11.20 -0.07 1.88
C THR A 112 -11.65 0.32 0.46
N PRO A 113 -11.65 1.60 0.04
CA PRO A 113 -12.08 1.96 -1.31
C PRO A 113 -11.19 1.33 -2.40
N LEU A 114 -9.87 1.38 -2.24
CA LEU A 114 -8.93 0.76 -3.17
C LEU A 114 -9.09 -0.77 -3.21
N ALA A 115 -9.21 -1.42 -2.05
CA ALA A 115 -9.41 -2.86 -1.98
C ALA A 115 -10.70 -3.31 -2.70
N LYS A 116 -11.81 -2.60 -2.48
CA LYS A 116 -13.08 -2.86 -3.18
C LYS A 116 -12.99 -2.62 -4.68
N LEU A 117 -12.24 -1.62 -5.12
CA LEU A 117 -12.02 -1.36 -6.55
C LEU A 117 -11.26 -2.51 -7.21
N LEU A 118 -10.20 -3.00 -6.58
CA LEU A 118 -9.42 -4.14 -7.09
C LEU A 118 -10.27 -5.41 -7.15
N ASP A 119 -11.04 -5.70 -6.09
CA ASP A 119 -11.95 -6.86 -6.07
C ASP A 119 -13.02 -6.78 -7.16
N LEU A 120 -13.64 -5.61 -7.36
CA LEU A 120 -14.60 -5.37 -8.43
C LEU A 120 -13.99 -5.55 -9.83
N ARG A 121 -12.67 -5.35 -9.95
CA ARG A 121 -11.90 -5.56 -11.18
C ARG A 121 -11.17 -6.91 -11.18
N HIS A 122 -11.66 -7.86 -10.39
CA HIS A 122 -11.16 -9.25 -10.34
C HIS A 122 -9.67 -9.37 -10.03
N ASN A 123 -9.12 -8.40 -9.29
CA ASN A 123 -7.71 -8.33 -8.91
C ASN A 123 -6.75 -8.40 -10.12
N GLN A 124 -7.19 -7.91 -11.29
CA GLN A 124 -6.35 -7.86 -12.48
C GLN A 124 -5.38 -6.68 -12.48
N ASP A 125 -5.67 -5.64 -11.70
CA ASP A 125 -4.87 -4.42 -11.64
C ASP A 125 -3.78 -4.52 -10.56
N VAL A 126 -2.71 -3.74 -10.75
CA VAL A 126 -1.71 -3.48 -9.72
C VAL A 126 -2.12 -2.25 -8.93
N GLY A 127 -2.54 -2.42 -7.68
CA GLY A 127 -2.98 -1.33 -6.82
C GLY A 127 -1.91 -0.88 -5.82
N ILE A 128 -1.64 0.43 -5.78
CA ILE A 128 -0.78 1.08 -4.81
C ILE A 128 -1.60 2.10 -4.02
N GLY A 129 -1.66 1.94 -2.70
CA GLY A 129 -2.25 2.93 -1.81
C GLY A 129 -1.18 3.81 -1.20
N PHE A 130 -1.39 5.12 -1.13
CA PHE A 130 -0.46 6.08 -0.57
C PHE A 130 -1.16 6.99 0.42
N ASP A 131 -0.66 7.10 1.65
CA ASP A 131 -1.21 8.00 2.66
C ASP A 131 -0.11 8.62 3.53
N ILE A 132 -0.38 9.75 4.20
CA ILE A 132 0.54 10.32 5.18
C ILE A 132 0.32 9.74 6.60
N SER A 133 -0.84 9.13 6.84
CA SER A 133 -1.23 8.55 8.12
C SER A 133 -0.65 7.16 8.30
N LYS A 134 0.29 7.04 9.24
CA LYS A 134 0.78 5.74 9.71
C LYS A 134 -0.36 4.82 10.17
N ALA A 135 -1.31 5.39 10.91
CA ALA A 135 -2.44 4.66 11.47
C ALA A 135 -3.36 4.15 10.35
N GLY A 136 -3.67 5.01 9.37
CA GLY A 136 -4.42 4.65 8.17
C GLY A 136 -3.79 3.46 7.46
N VAL A 137 -2.52 3.56 7.09
CA VAL A 137 -1.90 2.46 6.34
C VAL A 137 -1.70 1.21 7.18
N ASN A 138 -1.33 1.33 8.46
CA ASN A 138 -1.28 0.16 9.34
C ASN A 138 -2.63 -0.56 9.42
N LEU A 139 -3.72 0.18 9.47
CA LEU A 139 -5.06 -0.40 9.44
C LEU A 139 -5.34 -1.03 8.06
N GLY A 140 -4.96 -0.35 6.98
CA GLY A 140 -5.07 -0.86 5.61
C GLY A 140 -4.30 -2.15 5.35
N THR A 141 -3.08 -2.31 5.89
CA THR A 141 -2.30 -3.55 5.73
C THR A 141 -2.98 -4.76 6.36
N GLN A 142 -4.06 -4.57 7.13
CA GLN A 142 -4.87 -5.65 7.70
C GLN A 142 -6.01 -6.11 6.80
N LEU A 143 -6.28 -5.41 5.69
CA LEU A 143 -7.23 -5.87 4.68
C LEU A 143 -6.66 -7.10 3.98
N ASP A 144 -7.53 -8.04 3.63
CA ASP A 144 -7.22 -9.14 2.74
C ASP A 144 -7.36 -8.63 1.30
N SER A 145 -6.30 -8.02 0.79
CA SER A 145 -6.29 -7.31 -0.49
C SER A 145 -4.93 -7.47 -1.16
N PRO A 146 -4.88 -7.59 -2.50
CA PRO A 146 -3.62 -7.56 -3.24
C PRO A 146 -3.01 -6.15 -3.34
N ALA A 147 -3.71 -5.10 -2.85
CA ALA A 147 -3.18 -3.74 -2.84
C ALA A 147 -1.92 -3.65 -1.99
N PHE A 148 -0.84 -3.11 -2.54
CA PHE A 148 0.34 -2.78 -1.77
C PHE A 148 0.20 -1.37 -1.21
N LEU A 149 0.29 -1.22 0.11
CA LEU A 149 0.01 0.04 0.79
C LEU A 149 1.28 0.70 1.30
N TRP A 150 1.48 1.96 0.99
CA TRP A 150 2.67 2.75 1.31
C TRP A 150 2.25 3.98 2.09
N TRP A 151 3.13 4.48 2.95
CA TRP A 151 2.90 5.76 3.59
C TRP A 151 4.10 6.69 3.56
N LEU A 152 3.81 7.98 3.71
CA LEU A 152 4.76 9.02 4.05
C LEU A 152 4.58 9.36 5.54
N THR A 153 5.44 8.87 6.42
CA THR A 153 5.51 9.40 7.79
C THR A 153 6.80 10.09 7.97
#